data_AF-A0A382HPI9-F1
#
_entry.id   AF-A0A382HPI9-F1
#
_cell.length_a   1.000
_cell.length_b   1.000
_cell.length_c   1.000
_cell.angle_alpha   90.00
_cell.angle_beta   90.00
_cell.angle_gamma   90.00
#
_symmetry.space_group_name_H-M   'P 1'
#
loop_
_entity.id
_entity.type
_entity.pdbx_description
1 polymer ?
#
loop_
_entity_poly.entity_id
_entity_poly.type
_entity_poly.pdbx_seq_one_letter_code
_entity_poly.pdbx_strand_id
1 'polypeptide(L)'
;VGISNGGMGDCYKAQGELSDAEDAYKINLEISTENGDIQGVCRMNSMLGEICLNKASLANEPDDELFKQASNYYEESLKAAFSQNNGVNIAFALAGITKVCVASKNDTSFNYVLEELGRFIDSGLCKSIPDYAKTLLKESLQTIKTTSPELEEKANGYIKYLDEHKPKAQ
;
A
#
# COMPACT_ATOMS: atom_id res chain seq x y z
N VAL A 1 -1.89 -24.74 -2.13
CA VAL A 1 -2.75 -24.16 -3.20
C VAL A 1 -2.63 -22.63 -3.22
N GLY A 2 -2.81 -21.92 -2.10
CA GLY A 2 -2.65 -20.45 -2.03
C GLY A 2 -1.31 -19.90 -2.55
N ILE A 3 -0.16 -20.41 -2.08
CA ILE A 3 1.18 -19.98 -2.53
C ILE A 3 1.35 -20.08 -4.05
N SER A 4 0.77 -21.10 -4.69
CA SER A 4 0.84 -21.30 -6.13
C SER A 4 0.12 -20.18 -6.88
N ASN A 5 -1.07 -19.78 -6.41
CA ASN A 5 -1.85 -18.71 -7.04
C ASN A 5 -1.21 -17.33 -6.83
N GLY A 6 -0.61 -17.09 -5.66
CA GLY A 6 0.18 -15.87 -5.43
C GLY A 6 1.36 -15.74 -6.39
N GLY A 7 2.10 -16.81 -6.61
CA GLY A 7 3.22 -16.82 -7.57
C GLY A 7 2.77 -16.71 -9.03
N MET A 8 1.63 -17.33 -9.40
CA MET A 8 1.05 -17.15 -10.74
C MET A 8 0.64 -15.70 -10.99
N GLY A 9 0.03 -15.05 -10.00
CA GLY A 9 -0.29 -13.62 -10.10
C GLY A 9 0.94 -12.75 -10.31
N ASP A 10 2.07 -13.05 -9.66
CA ASP A 10 3.33 -12.33 -9.87
C ASP A 10 3.83 -12.51 -11.32
N CYS A 11 3.76 -13.72 -11.85
CA CYS A 11 4.14 -14.02 -13.24
C CYS A 11 3.27 -13.27 -14.25
N TYR A 12 1.94 -13.30 -14.09
CA TYR A 12 1.01 -12.58 -14.96
C TYR A 12 1.24 -11.07 -14.90
N LYS A 13 1.42 -10.52 -13.68
CA LYS A 13 1.73 -9.10 -13.49
C LYS A 13 3.02 -8.71 -14.22
N ALA A 14 4.08 -9.54 -14.12
CA ALA A 14 5.35 -9.29 -14.80
C ALA A 14 5.23 -9.32 -16.34
N GLN A 15 4.23 -10.01 -16.89
CA GLN A 15 3.92 -10.06 -18.31
C GLN A 15 2.96 -8.94 -18.77
N GLY A 16 2.44 -8.13 -17.83
CA GLY A 16 1.43 -7.09 -18.11
C GLY A 16 0.01 -7.63 -18.22
N GLU A 17 -0.22 -8.91 -17.91
CA GLU A 17 -1.52 -9.58 -17.94
C GLU A 17 -2.29 -9.26 -16.65
N LEU A 18 -2.73 -8.00 -16.52
CA LEU A 18 -3.30 -7.48 -15.27
C LEU A 18 -4.61 -8.18 -14.85
N SER A 19 -5.40 -8.71 -15.79
CA SER A 19 -6.64 -9.44 -15.47
C SER A 19 -6.34 -10.83 -14.92
N ASP A 20 -5.46 -11.59 -15.56
CA ASP A 20 -5.06 -12.91 -15.08
C ASP A 20 -4.32 -12.83 -13.74
N ALA A 21 -3.53 -11.77 -13.54
CA ALA A 21 -2.92 -11.47 -12.24
C ALA A 21 -3.98 -11.23 -11.16
N GLU A 22 -5.00 -10.44 -11.46
CA GLU A 22 -6.11 -10.14 -10.53
C GLU A 22 -6.84 -11.41 -10.10
N ASP A 23 -7.20 -12.28 -11.05
CA ASP A 23 -7.92 -13.51 -10.77
C ASP A 23 -7.08 -14.45 -9.90
N ALA A 24 -5.80 -14.61 -10.21
CA ALA A 24 -4.88 -15.42 -9.41
C ALA A 24 -4.74 -14.88 -7.96
N TYR A 25 -4.62 -13.56 -7.80
CA TYR A 25 -4.55 -12.95 -6.47
C TYR A 25 -5.88 -13.05 -5.70
N LYS A 26 -7.04 -12.92 -6.34
CA LYS A 26 -8.36 -13.11 -5.71
C LYS A 26 -8.54 -14.52 -5.18
N ILE A 27 -8.20 -15.54 -5.97
CA ILE A 27 -8.25 -16.94 -5.54
C ILE A 27 -7.33 -17.15 -4.32
N ASN A 28 -6.12 -16.58 -4.34
CA ASN A 28 -5.24 -16.70 -3.19
C ASN A 28 -5.74 -15.92 -1.96
N LEU A 29 -6.37 -14.76 -2.15
CA LEU A 29 -6.97 -13.98 -1.07
C LEU A 29 -8.08 -14.78 -0.38
N GLU A 30 -8.96 -15.43 -1.15
CA GLU A 30 -10.01 -16.31 -0.63
C GLU A 30 -9.41 -17.46 0.20
N ILE A 31 -8.47 -18.21 -0.37
CA ILE A 31 -7.77 -19.30 0.32
C ILE A 31 -7.06 -18.81 1.59
N SER A 32 -6.39 -17.66 1.54
CA SER A 32 -5.68 -17.10 2.70
C SER A 32 -6.66 -16.71 3.80
N THR A 33 -7.80 -16.14 3.43
CA THR A 33 -8.87 -15.75 4.36
C THR A 33 -9.48 -16.97 5.03
N GLU A 34 -9.82 -18.01 4.27
CA GLU A 34 -10.38 -19.26 4.79
C GLU A 34 -9.43 -19.98 5.77
N ASN A 35 -8.12 -19.92 5.49
CA ASN A 35 -7.11 -20.55 6.32
C ASN A 35 -6.65 -19.69 7.50
N GLY A 36 -7.12 -18.44 7.61
CA GLY A 36 -6.64 -17.50 8.62
C GLY A 36 -5.18 -17.06 8.41
N ASP A 37 -4.65 -17.18 7.19
CA ASP A 37 -3.32 -16.70 6.82
C ASP A 37 -3.32 -15.17 6.65
N ILE A 38 -3.12 -14.46 7.76
CA ILE A 38 -3.14 -12.99 7.78
C ILE A 38 -2.00 -12.41 6.91
N GLN A 39 -0.86 -13.10 6.78
CA GLN A 39 0.23 -12.67 5.91
C GLN A 39 -0.18 -12.75 4.43
N GLY A 40 -0.81 -13.86 4.04
CA GLY A 40 -1.41 -14.05 2.72
C GLY A 40 -2.47 -13.00 2.42
N VAL A 41 -3.39 -12.75 3.36
CA VAL A 41 -4.42 -11.70 3.25
C VAL A 41 -3.80 -10.33 3.02
N CYS A 42 -2.83 -9.96 3.85
CA CYS A 42 -2.13 -8.67 3.72
C CYS A 42 -1.47 -8.52 2.35
N ARG A 43 -0.71 -9.54 1.92
CA ARG A 43 -0.01 -9.52 0.64
C ARG A 43 -0.96 -9.43 -0.55
N MET A 44 -2.00 -10.27 -0.59
CA MET A 44 -2.93 -10.33 -1.73
C MET A 44 -3.76 -9.05 -1.85
N ASN A 45 -4.20 -8.48 -0.73
CA ASN A 45 -4.82 -7.17 -0.72
C ASN A 45 -3.87 -6.09 -1.30
N SER A 46 -2.61 -6.02 -0.88
CA SER A 46 -1.65 -5.08 -1.47
C SER A 46 -1.48 -5.26 -2.99
N MET A 47 -1.38 -6.51 -3.47
CA MET A 47 -1.23 -6.79 -4.90
C MET A 47 -2.48 -6.43 -5.69
N LEU A 48 -3.68 -6.71 -5.18
CA LEU A 48 -4.94 -6.33 -5.82
C LEU A 48 -5.12 -4.81 -5.86
N GLY A 49 -4.73 -4.10 -4.80
CA GLY A 49 -4.70 -2.63 -4.79
C GLY A 49 -3.79 -2.05 -5.88
N GLU A 50 -2.62 -2.66 -6.09
CA GLU A 50 -1.70 -2.30 -7.18
C GLU A 50 -2.32 -2.56 -8.56
N ILE A 51 -2.97 -3.71 -8.76
CA ILE A 51 -3.66 -4.03 -10.02
C ILE A 51 -4.77 -3.03 -10.32
N CYS A 52 -5.65 -2.73 -9.34
CA CYS A 52 -6.73 -1.75 -9.51
C CYS A 52 -6.17 -0.36 -9.84
N LEU A 53 -5.13 0.09 -9.14
CA LEU A 53 -4.48 1.38 -9.40
C LEU A 53 -3.85 1.43 -10.81
N ASN A 54 -3.18 0.36 -11.24
CA ASN A 54 -2.60 0.27 -12.57
C ASN A 54 -3.68 0.32 -13.65
N LYS A 55 -4.77 -0.44 -13.48
CA LYS A 55 -5.91 -0.42 -14.41
C LYS A 55 -6.56 0.97 -14.49
N ALA A 56 -6.79 1.63 -13.35
CA ALA A 56 -7.34 2.98 -13.30
C ALA A 56 -6.42 4.00 -14.00
N SER A 57 -5.11 3.86 -13.83
CA SER A 57 -4.12 4.77 -14.43
C SER A 57 -3.96 4.57 -15.94
N LEU A 58 -4.31 3.39 -16.47
CA LEU A 58 -4.30 3.07 -17.90
C LEU A 58 -5.63 3.36 -18.59
N ALA A 59 -6.70 3.60 -17.83
CA ALA A 59 -8.00 3.89 -18.40
C ALA A 59 -7.99 5.21 -19.19
N ASN A 60 -8.72 5.24 -20.30
CA ASN A 60 -8.84 6.44 -21.13
C ASN A 60 -9.59 7.59 -20.41
N GLU A 61 -10.42 7.23 -19.44
CA GLU A 61 -11.19 8.15 -18.60
C GLU A 61 -11.00 7.78 -17.12
N PRO A 62 -11.11 8.74 -16.18
CA PRO A 62 -11.02 8.46 -14.76
C PRO A 62 -12.03 7.39 -14.34
N ASP A 63 -11.55 6.30 -13.73
CA ASP A 63 -12.38 5.24 -13.19
C ASP A 63 -12.38 5.31 -11.66
N ASP A 64 -13.32 6.09 -11.13
CA ASP A 64 -13.49 6.31 -9.69
C ASP A 64 -13.76 5.00 -8.93
N GLU A 65 -14.37 4.00 -9.59
CA GLU A 65 -14.66 2.71 -8.97
C GLU A 65 -13.38 1.88 -8.83
N LEU A 66 -12.50 1.88 -9.84
CA LEU A 66 -11.18 1.23 -9.70
C LEU A 66 -10.30 1.91 -8.65
N PHE A 67 -10.32 3.24 -8.54
CA PHE A 67 -9.61 3.93 -7.46
C PHE A 67 -10.17 3.57 -6.09
N LYS A 68 -11.50 3.50 -5.95
CA LYS A 68 -12.16 3.07 -4.71
C LYS A 68 -11.80 1.63 -4.34
N GLN A 69 -11.79 0.72 -5.32
CA GLN A 69 -11.34 -0.66 -5.10
C GLN A 69 -9.88 -0.71 -4.67
N ALA A 70 -9.00 0.06 -5.31
CA ALA A 70 -7.59 0.14 -4.93
C ALA A 70 -7.43 0.60 -3.47
N SER A 71 -8.12 1.68 -3.07
CA SER A 71 -8.13 2.15 -1.68
C SER A 71 -8.59 1.07 -0.72
N ASN A 72 -9.74 0.43 -0.98
CA ASN A 72 -10.27 -0.62 -0.12
C ASN A 72 -9.27 -1.76 0.08
N TYR A 73 -8.64 -2.23 -1.00
CA TYR A 73 -7.64 -3.27 -0.92
C TYR A 73 -6.42 -2.84 -0.09
N TYR A 74 -5.88 -1.64 -0.30
CA TYR A 74 -4.77 -1.19 0.54
C TYR A 74 -5.16 -0.97 2.00
N GLU A 75 -6.38 -0.52 2.29
CA GLU A 75 -6.91 -0.39 3.66
C GLU A 75 -7.04 -1.74 4.37
N GLU A 76 -7.56 -2.76 3.68
CA GLU A 76 -7.60 -4.13 4.23
C GLU A 76 -6.20 -4.70 4.45
N SER A 77 -5.27 -4.42 3.52
CA SER A 77 -3.85 -4.75 3.71
C SER A 77 -3.26 -4.04 4.94
N LEU A 78 -3.58 -2.76 5.15
CA LEU A 78 -3.11 -1.97 6.27
C LEU A 78 -3.62 -2.52 7.60
N LYS A 79 -4.92 -2.84 7.69
CA LYS A 79 -5.54 -3.47 8.87
C LYS A 79 -4.85 -4.80 9.21
N ALA A 80 -4.64 -5.66 8.21
CA ALA A 80 -3.95 -6.95 8.37
C ALA A 80 -2.47 -6.81 8.73
N ALA A 81 -1.82 -5.73 8.30
CA ALA A 81 -0.42 -5.43 8.64
C ALA A 81 -0.29 -4.95 10.10
N PHE A 82 -1.21 -4.09 10.56
CA PHE A 82 -1.26 -3.66 11.95
C PHE A 82 -1.56 -4.82 12.91
N SER A 83 -2.49 -5.72 12.57
CA SER A 83 -2.79 -6.87 13.43
C SER A 83 -1.60 -7.82 13.61
N GLN A 84 -0.67 -7.83 12.65
CA GLN A 84 0.57 -8.61 12.71
C GLN A 84 1.78 -7.82 13.23
N ASN A 85 1.62 -6.53 13.59
CA ASN A 85 2.73 -5.63 13.88
C ASN A 85 3.80 -5.61 12.77
N ASN A 86 3.39 -5.78 11.51
CA ASN A 86 4.29 -5.89 10.38
C ASN A 86 4.57 -4.50 9.79
N GLY A 87 5.62 -3.84 10.29
CA GLY A 87 5.98 -2.49 9.87
C GLY A 87 6.31 -2.35 8.38
N VAL A 88 6.89 -3.39 7.77
CA VAL A 88 7.16 -3.40 6.32
C VAL A 88 5.84 -3.29 5.55
N ASN A 89 4.88 -4.16 5.87
CA ASN A 89 3.61 -4.18 5.16
C ASN A 89 2.75 -2.94 5.44
N ILE A 90 2.84 -2.35 6.65
CA ILE A 90 2.22 -1.05 6.95
C ILE A 90 2.77 0.03 6.00
N ALA A 91 4.09 0.09 5.82
CA ALA A 91 4.72 1.06 4.93
C ALA A 91 4.28 0.88 3.46
N PHE A 92 4.18 -0.37 2.98
CA PHE A 92 3.66 -0.65 1.63
C PHE A 92 2.21 -0.22 1.46
N ALA A 93 1.34 -0.56 2.41
CA ALA A 93 -0.07 -0.21 2.33
C ALA A 93 -0.29 1.30 2.36
N LEU A 94 0.37 2.03 3.27
CA LEU A 94 0.31 3.49 3.33
C LEU A 94 0.83 4.14 2.04
N ALA A 95 1.93 3.63 1.47
CA ALA A 95 2.44 4.11 0.20
C ALA A 95 1.45 3.86 -0.95
N GLY A 96 0.78 2.70 -0.95
CA GLY A 96 -0.28 2.36 -1.89
C GLY A 96 -1.45 3.34 -1.82
N ILE A 97 -2.02 3.57 -0.63
CA ILE A 97 -3.12 4.51 -0.41
C ILE A 97 -2.71 5.92 -0.86
N THR A 98 -1.49 6.35 -0.52
CA THR A 98 -0.97 7.66 -0.94
C THR A 98 -0.95 7.80 -2.46
N LYS A 99 -0.47 6.76 -3.18
CA LYS A 99 -0.47 6.75 -4.65
C LYS A 99 -1.89 6.78 -5.23
N VAL A 100 -2.85 6.10 -4.60
CA VAL A 100 -4.26 6.17 -5.02
C VAL A 100 -4.81 7.58 -4.85
N CYS A 101 -4.54 8.25 -3.71
CA CYS A 101 -4.97 9.63 -3.46
C CYS A 101 -4.42 10.59 -4.53
N VAL A 102 -3.13 10.46 -4.87
CA VAL A 102 -2.49 11.27 -5.92
C VAL A 102 -3.11 11.00 -7.30
N ALA A 103 -3.25 9.73 -7.68
CA ALA A 103 -3.74 9.35 -9.00
C ALA A 103 -5.22 9.72 -9.22
N SER A 104 -6.05 9.53 -8.19
CA SER A 104 -7.46 9.93 -8.20
C SER A 104 -7.69 11.43 -8.02
N LYS A 105 -6.63 12.19 -7.72
CA LYS A 105 -6.70 13.61 -7.33
C LYS A 105 -7.69 13.86 -6.18
N ASN A 106 -7.81 12.89 -5.26
CA ASN A 106 -8.71 12.96 -4.12
C ASN A 106 -7.96 13.40 -2.86
N ASP A 107 -8.00 14.69 -2.60
CA ASP A 107 -7.28 15.30 -1.46
C ASP A 107 -7.83 14.88 -0.10
N THR A 108 -9.12 14.53 -0.03
CA THR A 108 -9.81 14.21 1.24
C THR A 108 -9.18 12.99 1.93
N SER A 109 -8.68 12.04 1.15
CA SER A 109 -8.13 10.78 1.64
C SER A 109 -6.69 10.90 2.17
N PHE A 110 -5.97 12.02 1.94
CA PHE A 110 -4.65 12.21 2.55
C PHE A 110 -4.71 12.37 4.06
N ASN A 111 -5.79 12.94 4.61
CA ASN A 111 -5.92 13.05 6.06
C ASN A 111 -5.92 11.68 6.75
N TYR A 112 -6.61 10.70 6.14
CA TYR A 112 -6.59 9.31 6.60
C TYR A 112 -5.17 8.72 6.56
N VAL A 113 -4.45 8.88 5.45
CA VAL A 113 -3.04 8.43 5.34
C VAL A 113 -2.17 9.03 6.45
N LEU A 114 -2.29 10.34 6.69
CA LEU A 114 -1.47 11.05 7.67
C LEU A 114 -1.83 10.69 9.11
N GLU A 115 -3.07 10.31 9.39
CA GLU A 115 -3.52 9.78 10.68
C GLU A 115 -2.94 8.38 10.94
N GLU A 116 -3.07 7.47 9.97
CA GLU A 116 -2.53 6.12 10.09
C GLU A 116 -1.00 6.10 10.12
N LEU A 117 -0.34 7.04 9.45
CA LEU A 117 1.10 7.25 9.56
C LEU A 117 1.51 7.71 10.97
N GLY A 118 0.71 8.56 11.60
CA GLY A 118 0.88 8.94 13.01
C GLY A 118 0.80 7.71 13.91
N ARG A 119 -0.23 6.87 13.74
CA ARG A 119 -0.38 5.60 14.47
C ARG A 119 0.80 4.65 14.25
N PHE A 120 1.30 4.57 13.01
CA PHE A 120 2.47 3.76 12.68
C PHE A 120 3.74 4.27 13.39
N ILE A 121 3.92 5.58 13.46
CA ILE A 121 5.04 6.20 14.19
C ILE A 121 4.93 5.96 15.69
N ASP A 122 3.76 6.22 16.27
CA ASP A 122 3.50 6.07 17.71
C ASP A 122 3.69 4.62 18.18
N SER A 123 3.36 3.64 17.33
CA SER A 123 3.61 2.23 17.60
C SER A 123 5.09 1.86 17.69
N GLY A 124 5.99 2.71 17.16
CA GLY A 124 7.43 2.45 17.07
C GLY A 124 7.84 1.45 15.98
N LEU A 125 6.89 0.81 15.29
CA LEU A 125 7.14 -0.21 14.26
C LEU A 125 7.94 0.33 13.06
N CYS A 126 7.82 1.63 12.76
CA CYS A 126 8.56 2.29 11.69
C CYS A 126 10.08 2.32 11.91
N LYS A 127 10.56 2.17 13.15
CA LYS A 127 12.00 2.25 13.49
C LYS A 127 12.78 1.02 13.05
N SER A 128 12.10 -0.11 12.88
CA SER A 128 12.69 -1.41 12.53
C SER A 128 12.51 -1.78 11.06
N ILE A 129 11.86 -0.94 10.24
CA ILE A 129 11.68 -1.27 8.82
C ILE A 129 13.00 -1.08 8.06
N PRO A 130 13.29 -1.96 7.09
CA PRO A 130 14.45 -1.85 6.22
C PRO A 130 14.36 -0.61 5.31
N ASP A 131 15.53 -0.14 4.84
CA ASP A 131 15.64 1.08 4.05
C ASP A 131 14.78 1.08 2.78
N TYR A 132 14.61 -0.06 2.11
CA TYR A 132 13.77 -0.10 0.90
C TYR A 132 12.30 0.25 1.17
N ALA A 133 11.73 -0.24 2.28
CA ALA A 133 10.34 0.03 2.66
C ALA A 133 10.18 1.50 3.10
N LYS A 134 11.21 2.02 3.76
CA LYS A 134 11.27 3.41 4.19
C LYS A 134 11.37 4.37 3.01
N THR A 135 12.25 4.09 2.04
CA THR A 135 12.41 4.87 0.81
C THR A 135 11.10 4.89 0.03
N LEU A 136 10.47 3.74 -0.18
CA LEU A 136 9.15 3.65 -0.83
C LEU A 136 8.12 4.56 -0.17
N LEU A 137 7.98 4.48 1.16
CA LEU A 137 7.02 5.28 1.91
C LEU A 137 7.35 6.77 1.77
N LYS A 138 8.60 7.16 1.97
CA LYS A 138 9.04 8.56 1.82
C LYS A 138 8.75 9.12 0.44
N GLU A 139 9.11 8.40 -0.61
CA GLU A 139 8.89 8.82 -2.00
C GLU A 139 7.40 9.00 -2.28
N SER A 140 6.54 8.12 -1.77
CA SER A 140 5.09 8.29 -1.90
C SER A 140 4.59 9.54 -1.15
N LEU A 141 5.09 9.83 0.05
CA LEU A 141 4.69 11.02 0.81
C LEU A 141 5.13 12.31 0.12
N GLN A 142 6.28 12.30 -0.57
CA GLN A 142 6.74 13.45 -1.35
C GLN A 142 5.80 13.79 -2.52
N THR A 143 5.02 12.82 -3.01
CA THR A 143 4.03 13.08 -4.08
C THR A 143 2.78 13.79 -3.59
N ILE A 144 2.51 13.87 -2.28
CA ILE A 144 1.32 14.57 -1.74
C ILE A 144 1.25 16.02 -2.23
N LYS A 145 2.39 16.72 -2.31
CA LYS A 145 2.46 18.11 -2.76
C LYS A 145 1.95 18.35 -4.18
N THR A 146 1.87 17.31 -5.02
CA THR A 146 1.38 17.46 -6.40
C THR A 146 -0.13 17.65 -6.46
N THR A 147 -0.85 17.22 -5.41
CA THR A 147 -2.31 17.28 -5.35
C THR A 147 -2.78 18.18 -4.20
N SER A 148 -2.15 18.08 -3.02
CA SER A 148 -2.45 18.91 -1.85
C SER A 148 -1.17 19.61 -1.32
N PRO A 149 -0.72 20.72 -1.94
CA PRO A 149 0.46 21.48 -1.49
C PRO A 149 0.39 21.92 -0.02
N GLU A 150 -0.80 22.19 0.51
CA GLU A 150 -1.04 22.57 1.90
C GLU A 150 -0.69 21.47 2.91
N LEU A 151 -0.66 20.21 2.48
CA LEU A 151 -0.27 19.08 3.32
C LEU A 151 1.22 18.75 3.23
N GLU A 152 1.97 19.43 2.35
CA GLU A 152 3.40 19.16 2.11
C GLU A 152 4.23 19.33 3.39
N GLU A 153 4.00 20.39 4.18
CA GLU A 153 4.74 20.62 5.41
C GLU A 153 4.55 19.47 6.41
N LYS A 154 3.31 19.01 6.58
CA LYS A 154 2.97 17.89 7.46
C LYS A 154 3.59 16.58 6.97
N ALA A 155 3.53 16.30 5.67
CA ALA A 155 4.17 15.13 5.07
C ALA A 155 5.70 15.16 5.27
N ASN A 156 6.34 16.32 5.07
CA ASN A 156 7.78 16.51 5.28
C ASN A 156 8.19 16.30 6.74
N GLY A 157 7.34 16.67 7.71
CA GLY A 157 7.56 16.36 9.12
C GLY A 157 7.69 14.85 9.37
N TYR A 158 6.80 14.04 8.78
CA TYR A 158 6.88 12.59 8.88
C TYR A 158 8.08 12.00 8.13
N ILE A 159 8.41 12.50 6.93
CA ILE A 159 9.59 12.09 6.18
C ILE A 159 10.87 12.29 7.01
N LYS A 160 11.00 13.46 7.66
CA LYS A 160 12.12 13.76 8.55
C LYS A 160 12.18 12.80 9.73
N TYR A 161 11.04 12.54 10.38
CA TYR A 161 10.98 11.56 11.49
C TYR A 161 11.48 10.19 11.06
N LEU A 162 11.04 9.72 9.89
CA LEU A 162 11.50 8.47 9.32
C LEU A 162 13.03 8.54 9.19
N ASP A 163 13.60 9.54 8.51
CA ASP A 163 15.06 9.62 8.29
C ASP A 163 15.92 9.57 9.56
N GLU A 164 15.47 10.19 10.64
CA GLU A 164 16.18 10.24 11.92
C GLU A 164 16.25 8.87 12.64
N HIS A 165 15.30 7.97 12.36
CA HIS A 165 15.18 6.69 13.06
C HIS A 165 15.56 5.52 12.14
N LYS A 166 16.85 5.44 11.77
CA LYS A 166 17.39 4.28 11.03
C LYS A 166 17.56 3.07 11.95
N PRO A 167 17.30 1.84 11.45
CA PRO A 167 17.70 0.65 12.18
C PRO A 167 19.21 0.72 12.41
N LYS A 168 19.66 0.44 13.64
CA LYS A 168 21.10 0.37 13.94
C LYS A 168 21.72 -0.67 13.02
N ALA A 169 22.75 -0.28 12.25
CA ALA A 169 23.53 -1.25 11.48
C ALA A 169 24.05 -2.32 12.45
N GLN A 170 23.65 -3.56 12.22
CA GLN A 170 24.19 -4.75 12.90
C GLN A 170 25.54 -5.12 12.28
#